data_AF-A0A370GHQ3-F1
#
_entry.id   AF-A0A370GHQ3-F1
#
_cell.length_a   1.000
_cell.length_b   1.000
_cell.length_c   1.000
_cell.angle_alpha   90.00
_cell.angle_beta   90.00
_cell.angle_gamma   90.00
#
_symmetry.space_group_name_H-M   'P 1'
#
loop_
_entity.id
_entity.type
_entity.pdbx_description
1 polymer ?
#
loop_
_entity_poly.entity_id
_entity_poly.type
_entity_poly.pdbx_seq_one_letter_code
_entity_poly.pdbx_strand_id
1 'polypeptide(L)'
;MAGRSRAMTAEYSMSGPAASAGRVPRPVVGGPCSGRRVARPRDRARAGGRYVVADVDHRVRLRGTGRYWFVPVTLGGFLGVLAPVAGGVLTAGADPAVSAAAILIGAAVYGGLLGGTQAGILRLVLPRLRIRRWATATAGGTTVVGAVAVVSLWAGGGTVDWPTWVQLPSTVVAGLVMVFAVGVAQWTVLRHLTDRAGLWITANGTGWTAGLVGFAAGVAALFQPQQSTPVTLGVCAVAGLAPAAVVAAVTGAFLPCVLHDRYLRSGSREG
;
A
#
# COMPACT_ATOMS: atom_id res chain seq x y z
N MET A 1 -52.59 -14.55 15.52
CA MET A 1 -52.52 -14.45 17.00
C MET A 1 -51.16 -13.88 17.36
N ALA A 2 -51.18 -12.73 18.03
CA ALA A 2 -50.02 -11.92 18.38
C ALA A 2 -49.34 -12.45 19.65
N GLY A 3 -48.00 -12.50 19.66
CA GLY A 3 -47.20 -12.82 20.84
C GLY A 3 -46.14 -11.76 21.07
N ARG A 4 -46.47 -10.75 21.89
CA ARG A 4 -45.52 -9.78 22.47
C ARG A 4 -44.72 -10.48 23.56
N SER A 5 -43.39 -10.44 23.49
CA SER A 5 -42.54 -10.78 24.64
C SER A 5 -41.71 -9.55 25.05
N ARG A 6 -42.03 -9.02 26.24
CA ARG A 6 -41.31 -7.97 26.96
C ARG A 6 -40.18 -8.63 27.76
N ALA A 7 -38.96 -8.09 27.67
CA ALA A 7 -37.90 -8.28 28.65
C ALA A 7 -37.39 -6.86 28.99
N MET A 8 -37.84 -6.24 30.08
CA MET A 8 -37.35 -6.36 31.46
C MET A 8 -35.89 -5.92 31.61
N THR A 9 -35.77 -4.60 31.72
CA THR A 9 -34.63 -3.81 32.18
C THR A 9 -34.27 -4.17 33.62
N ALA A 10 -33.02 -4.55 33.86
CA ALA A 10 -32.41 -4.57 35.19
C ALA A 10 -31.26 -3.56 35.21
N GLU A 11 -31.52 -2.44 35.86
CA GLU A 11 -30.61 -1.34 36.11
C GLU A 11 -29.80 -1.68 37.37
N TYR A 12 -28.53 -2.07 37.19
CA TYR A 12 -27.63 -2.39 38.30
C TYR A 12 -26.63 -1.23 38.48
N SER A 13 -26.93 -0.38 39.46
CA SER A 13 -26.10 0.74 39.90
C SER A 13 -25.08 0.24 40.93
N MET A 14 -23.79 0.21 40.56
CA MET A 14 -22.68 0.03 41.51
C MET A 14 -21.83 1.29 41.55
N SER A 15 -22.04 2.09 42.60
CA SER A 15 -21.13 3.15 43.03
C SER A 15 -20.05 2.54 43.93
N GLY A 16 -18.83 2.44 43.42
CA GLY A 16 -17.64 2.01 44.17
C GLY A 16 -16.59 3.14 44.28
N PRO A 17 -15.80 3.19 45.36
CA PRO A 17 -14.90 4.30 45.68
C PRO A 17 -13.63 4.34 44.81
N ALA A 18 -13.18 5.57 44.53
CA ALA A 18 -12.02 5.89 43.70
C ALA A 18 -10.69 5.47 44.35
N ALA A 19 -10.08 4.41 43.82
CA ALA A 19 -8.70 4.03 44.11
C ALA A 19 -7.73 4.78 43.19
N SER A 20 -6.77 5.49 43.79
CA SER A 20 -5.67 6.20 43.14
C SER A 20 -4.70 5.21 42.48
N ALA A 21 -4.91 4.94 41.19
CA ALA A 21 -4.05 4.08 40.40
C ALA A 21 -2.69 4.75 40.12
N GLY A 22 -1.63 4.18 40.70
CA GLY A 22 -0.25 4.44 40.32
C GLY A 22 -0.06 4.20 38.82
N ARG A 23 0.53 5.19 38.14
CA ARG A 23 0.74 5.20 36.69
C ARG A 23 1.78 4.14 36.31
N VAL A 24 1.31 2.93 35.98
CA VAL A 24 2.16 1.88 35.38
C VAL A 24 2.71 2.44 34.06
N PRO A 25 4.05 2.47 33.86
CA PRO A 25 4.63 2.95 32.61
C PRO A 25 4.11 2.10 31.46
N ARG A 26 3.39 2.73 30.52
CA ARG A 26 2.87 2.04 29.33
C ARG A 26 4.04 1.44 28.55
N PRO A 27 3.99 0.15 28.18
CA PRO A 27 4.98 -0.44 27.29
C PRO A 27 4.96 0.34 25.97
N VAL A 28 6.08 0.97 25.64
CA VAL A 28 6.27 1.63 24.34
C VAL A 28 6.39 0.51 23.32
N VAL A 29 5.28 0.18 22.64
CA VAL A 29 5.29 -0.73 21.49
C VAL A 29 6.23 -0.12 20.44
N GLY A 30 7.39 -0.73 20.27
CA GLY A 30 8.41 -0.26 19.35
C GLY A 30 7.88 -0.31 17.92
N GLY A 31 7.69 0.85 17.30
CA GLY A 31 7.33 0.92 15.88
C GLY A 31 8.43 0.32 14.99
N PRO A 32 8.13 0.05 13.71
CA PRO A 32 9.04 -0.59 12.76
C PRO A 32 10.37 0.15 12.55
N CYS A 33 10.48 1.42 12.94
CA CYS A 33 11.73 2.17 12.91
C CYS A 33 12.60 2.04 14.19
N SER A 34 12.32 1.13 15.13
CA SER A 34 13.09 0.98 16.39
C SER A 34 14.44 0.26 16.19
N GLY A 35 15.25 0.74 15.25
CA GLY A 35 16.66 0.34 15.16
C GLY A 35 17.40 0.73 16.44
N ARG A 36 18.10 -0.24 17.06
CA ARG A 36 18.98 -0.05 18.23
C ARG A 36 19.78 1.25 18.07
N ARG A 37 19.62 2.18 19.02
CA ARG A 37 20.55 3.30 19.18
C ARG A 37 21.88 2.72 19.63
N VAL A 38 22.75 2.41 18.69
CA VAL A 38 24.18 2.28 18.98
C VAL A 38 24.65 3.69 19.30
N ALA A 39 24.78 3.97 20.60
CA ALA A 39 25.41 5.19 21.06
C ALA A 39 26.84 5.20 20.51
N ARG A 40 27.12 6.02 19.49
CA ARG A 40 28.50 6.34 19.11
C ARG A 40 28.98 7.43 20.07
N PRO A 41 29.97 7.16 20.94
CA PRO A 41 30.68 8.19 21.67
C PRO A 41 31.73 8.83 20.73
N ARG A 42 31.95 10.14 20.85
CA ARG A 42 32.74 11.05 19.98
C ARG A 42 31.84 11.67 18.90
N ASP A 43 31.45 12.95 18.93
CA ASP A 43 32.25 14.14 19.20
C ASP A 43 31.45 15.23 19.93
N ARG A 44 31.86 15.52 21.16
CA ARG A 44 31.63 16.82 21.82
C ARG A 44 32.91 17.60 21.67
N ALA A 45 32.98 18.48 20.66
CA ALA A 45 33.74 19.73 20.68
C ALA A 45 33.86 20.28 19.26
N ARG A 46 33.03 21.27 18.91
CA ARG A 46 33.50 22.63 18.56
C ARG A 46 32.42 23.46 17.87
N ALA A 47 32.38 24.70 18.36
CA ALA A 47 32.10 25.95 17.65
C ALA A 47 30.65 26.25 17.25
N GLY A 48 30.12 27.30 17.88
CA GLY A 48 28.81 27.86 17.64
C GLY A 48 28.67 28.47 16.25
N GLY A 49 27.60 28.07 15.57
CA GLY A 49 27.09 28.71 14.37
C GLY A 49 25.59 28.49 14.35
N ARG A 50 24.84 29.57 14.17
CA ARG A 50 23.36 29.62 14.11
C ARG A 50 22.81 28.67 13.04
N TYR A 51 22.52 27.42 13.40
CA TYR A 51 21.77 26.47 12.57
C TYR A 51 20.84 25.63 13.45
N VAL A 52 19.83 26.24 14.08
CA VAL A 52 18.89 25.50 14.95
C VAL A 52 17.40 25.71 14.60
N VAL A 53 17.04 26.63 13.70
CA VAL A 53 15.61 26.96 13.50
C VAL A 53 14.93 26.24 12.31
N ALA A 54 15.68 25.59 11.40
CA ALA A 54 15.08 24.89 10.26
C ALA A 54 14.76 23.39 10.48
N ASP A 55 15.32 22.74 11.51
CA ASP A 55 15.17 21.29 11.76
C ASP A 55 13.82 20.93 12.42
N VAL A 56 13.21 21.87 13.14
CA VAL A 56 11.95 21.61 13.87
C VAL A 56 10.75 21.56 12.91
N ASP A 57 10.77 22.33 11.83
CA ASP A 57 9.65 22.44 10.88
C ASP A 57 9.50 21.17 10.01
N HIS A 58 10.61 20.50 9.69
CA HIS A 58 10.62 19.31 8.85
C HIS A 58 10.03 18.07 9.57
N ARG A 59 10.29 17.91 10.87
CA ARG A 59 9.79 16.75 11.64
C ARG A 59 8.30 16.85 11.97
N VAL A 60 7.79 18.06 12.17
CA VAL A 60 6.34 18.29 12.34
C VAL A 60 5.61 18.01 11.02
N ARG A 61 6.17 18.43 9.87
CA ARG A 61 5.65 18.05 8.54
C ARG A 61 5.58 16.54 8.32
N LEU A 62 6.63 15.79 8.69
CA LEU A 62 6.66 14.33 8.51
C LEU A 62 5.62 13.58 9.37
N ARG A 63 5.28 14.07 10.57
CA ARG A 63 4.22 13.45 11.39
C ARG A 63 2.81 13.71 10.87
N GLY A 64 2.56 14.89 10.30
CA GLY A 64 1.31 15.18 9.57
C GLY A 64 1.18 14.41 8.26
N THR A 65 2.31 14.00 7.67
CA THR A 65 2.38 13.35 6.34
C THR A 65 1.54 12.07 6.27
N GLY A 66 1.32 11.35 7.39
CA GLY A 66 0.50 10.13 7.39
C GLY A 66 -0.93 10.36 6.85
N ARG A 67 -1.60 11.43 7.28
CA ARG A 67 -2.96 11.77 6.79
C ARG A 67 -2.92 12.31 5.35
N TYR A 68 -1.95 13.17 5.05
CA TYR A 68 -1.75 13.72 3.70
C TYR A 68 -1.31 12.66 2.68
N TRP A 69 -0.76 11.54 3.14
CA TRP A 69 -0.43 10.38 2.32
C TRP A 69 -1.63 9.46 2.16
N PHE A 70 -2.24 9.06 3.27
CA PHE A 70 -3.29 8.04 3.29
C PHE A 70 -4.46 8.39 2.38
N VAL A 71 -5.04 9.58 2.52
CA VAL A 71 -6.27 9.94 1.77
C VAL A 71 -6.02 10.02 0.26
N PRO A 72 -5.02 10.78 -0.25
CA PRO A 72 -4.80 10.89 -1.69
C PRO A 72 -4.31 9.59 -2.33
N VAL A 73 -3.50 8.79 -1.62
CA VAL A 73 -3.01 7.51 -2.14
C VAL A 73 -4.12 6.46 -2.15
N THR A 74 -4.97 6.43 -1.13
CA THR A 74 -6.17 5.57 -1.13
C THR A 74 -7.11 5.95 -2.26
N LEU A 75 -7.39 7.25 -2.46
CA LEU A 75 -8.26 7.72 -3.53
C LEU A 75 -7.66 7.42 -4.92
N GLY A 76 -6.38 7.70 -5.13
CA GLY A 76 -5.69 7.38 -6.39
C GLY A 76 -5.64 5.88 -6.67
N GLY A 77 -5.40 5.07 -5.64
CA GLY A 77 -5.45 3.61 -5.73
C GLY A 77 -6.86 3.11 -6.06
N PHE A 78 -7.87 3.61 -5.37
CA PHE A 78 -9.27 3.25 -5.62
C PHE A 78 -9.71 3.64 -7.03
N LEU A 79 -9.50 4.89 -7.44
CA LEU A 79 -9.86 5.35 -8.79
C LEU A 79 -9.13 4.54 -9.87
N GLY A 80 -7.87 4.22 -9.64
CA GLY A 80 -7.12 3.40 -10.58
C GLY A 80 -7.61 1.95 -10.65
N VAL A 81 -8.13 1.37 -9.55
CA VAL A 81 -8.65 -0.02 -9.55
C VAL A 81 -9.88 -0.18 -10.42
N LEU A 82 -10.63 0.91 -10.64
CA LEU A 82 -11.81 0.89 -11.51
C LEU A 82 -11.43 0.55 -12.96
N ALA A 83 -10.23 0.92 -13.43
CA ALA A 83 -9.79 0.65 -14.79
C ALA A 83 -9.64 -0.86 -15.10
N PRO A 84 -8.85 -1.66 -14.36
CA PRO A 84 -8.78 -3.10 -14.59
C PRO A 84 -10.09 -3.82 -14.28
N VAL A 85 -10.88 -3.35 -13.30
CA VAL A 85 -12.21 -3.91 -13.01
C VAL A 85 -13.17 -3.72 -14.19
N ALA A 86 -13.25 -2.51 -14.74
CA ALA A 86 -14.04 -2.23 -15.94
C ALA A 86 -13.53 -3.02 -17.13
N GLY A 87 -12.21 -3.07 -17.33
CA GLY A 87 -11.58 -3.86 -18.40
C GLY A 87 -11.97 -5.33 -18.34
N GLY A 88 -11.81 -5.98 -17.17
CA GLY A 88 -12.15 -7.40 -17.00
C GLY A 88 -13.64 -7.68 -17.19
N VAL A 89 -14.52 -6.86 -16.63
CA VAL A 89 -15.97 -7.07 -16.73
C VAL A 89 -16.50 -6.80 -18.14
N LEU A 90 -16.05 -5.73 -18.81
CA LEU A 90 -16.51 -5.39 -20.16
C LEU A 90 -15.96 -6.33 -21.24
N THR A 91 -14.88 -7.05 -20.96
CA THR A 91 -14.25 -8.00 -21.90
C THR A 91 -14.43 -9.47 -21.51
N ALA A 92 -15.30 -9.78 -20.53
CA ALA A 92 -15.47 -11.14 -20.01
C ALA A 92 -15.92 -12.17 -21.06
N GLY A 93 -16.53 -11.75 -22.17
CA GLY A 93 -16.91 -12.60 -23.30
C GLY A 93 -16.23 -12.23 -24.62
N ALA A 94 -15.20 -11.39 -24.58
CA ALA A 94 -14.47 -10.98 -25.77
C ALA A 94 -13.42 -12.04 -26.16
N ASP A 95 -12.80 -11.84 -27.34
CA ASP A 95 -11.64 -12.62 -27.75
C ASP A 95 -10.49 -12.51 -26.71
N PRO A 96 -9.74 -13.59 -26.41
CA PRO A 96 -8.69 -13.58 -25.40
C PRO A 96 -7.62 -12.50 -25.59
N ALA A 97 -7.32 -12.09 -26.83
CA ALA A 97 -6.37 -11.02 -27.10
C ALA A 97 -6.94 -9.66 -26.69
N VAL A 98 -8.25 -9.44 -26.88
CA VAL A 98 -8.94 -8.21 -26.45
C VAL A 98 -8.97 -8.11 -24.93
N SER A 99 -9.31 -9.20 -24.23
CA SER A 99 -9.30 -9.22 -22.76
C SER A 99 -7.89 -9.03 -22.20
N ALA A 100 -6.88 -9.66 -22.81
CA ALA A 100 -5.49 -9.46 -22.43
C ALA A 100 -5.04 -8.01 -22.59
N ALA A 101 -5.35 -7.38 -23.73
CA ALA A 101 -5.05 -5.97 -23.97
C ALA A 101 -5.76 -5.07 -22.95
N ALA A 102 -7.04 -5.31 -22.66
CA ALA A 102 -7.79 -4.54 -21.68
C ALA A 102 -7.21 -4.66 -20.26
N ILE A 103 -6.80 -5.85 -19.84
CA ILE A 103 -6.14 -6.08 -18.54
C ILE A 103 -4.82 -5.31 -18.46
N LEU A 104 -3.97 -5.39 -19.49
CA LEU A 104 -2.66 -4.71 -19.49
C LEU A 104 -2.80 -3.19 -19.49
N ILE A 105 -3.71 -2.64 -20.29
CA ILE A 105 -4.01 -1.20 -20.32
C ILE A 105 -4.59 -0.76 -18.98
N GLY A 106 -5.57 -1.49 -18.44
CA GLY A 106 -6.16 -1.21 -17.13
C GLY A 106 -5.11 -1.21 -16.02
N ALA A 107 -4.19 -2.19 -16.03
CA ALA A 107 -3.09 -2.26 -15.08
C ALA A 107 -2.10 -1.08 -15.22
N ALA A 108 -1.78 -0.66 -16.45
CA ALA A 108 -0.93 0.52 -16.68
C ALA A 108 -1.59 1.81 -16.18
N VAL A 109 -2.88 2.01 -16.46
CA VAL A 109 -3.68 3.16 -15.98
C VAL A 109 -3.72 3.18 -14.45
N TYR A 110 -3.98 2.03 -13.83
CA TYR A 110 -3.96 1.87 -12.38
C TYR A 110 -2.63 2.34 -11.78
N GLY A 111 -1.50 1.80 -12.28
CA GLY A 111 -0.18 2.18 -11.76
C GLY A 111 0.20 3.62 -12.05
N GLY A 112 -0.23 4.18 -13.18
CA GLY A 112 -0.04 5.59 -13.51
C GLY A 112 -0.75 6.53 -12.53
N LEU A 113 -2.03 6.25 -12.22
CA LEU A 113 -2.82 7.04 -11.26
C LEU A 113 -2.28 6.91 -9.84
N LEU A 114 -2.03 5.68 -9.37
CA LEU A 114 -1.45 5.41 -8.05
C LEU A 114 -0.07 6.07 -7.91
N GLY A 115 0.80 5.88 -8.89
CA GLY A 115 2.13 6.46 -8.91
C GLY A 115 2.08 7.99 -8.98
N GLY A 116 1.17 8.55 -9.76
CA GLY A 116 0.97 10.00 -9.89
C GLY A 116 0.58 10.64 -8.56
N THR A 117 -0.39 10.07 -7.85
CA THR A 117 -0.82 10.60 -6.54
C THR A 117 0.28 10.46 -5.48
N GLN A 118 0.93 9.29 -5.40
CA GLN A 118 2.08 9.07 -4.52
C GLN A 118 3.21 10.08 -4.78
N ALA A 119 3.58 10.27 -6.05
CA ALA A 119 4.65 11.17 -6.43
C ALA A 119 4.31 12.64 -6.17
N GLY A 120 3.04 13.04 -6.33
CA GLY A 120 2.56 14.38 -5.99
C GLY A 120 2.81 14.72 -4.53
N ILE A 121 2.48 13.79 -3.62
CA ILE A 121 2.72 13.96 -2.18
C ILE A 121 4.22 13.86 -1.87
N LEU A 122 4.93 12.88 -2.44
CA LEU A 122 6.38 12.73 -2.24
C LEU A 122 7.16 13.96 -2.69
N ARG A 123 6.71 14.68 -3.73
CA ARG A 123 7.41 15.89 -4.21
C ARG A 123 7.44 17.01 -3.18
N LEU A 124 6.51 17.03 -2.21
CA LEU A 124 6.50 17.99 -1.11
C LEU A 124 7.68 17.78 -0.14
N VAL A 125 8.20 16.56 -0.06
CA VAL A 125 9.33 16.17 0.81
C VAL A 125 10.61 15.84 0.03
N LEU A 126 10.48 15.46 -1.24
CA LEU A 126 11.55 15.18 -2.18
C LEU A 126 11.38 16.05 -3.44
N PRO A 127 11.74 17.34 -3.42
CA PRO A 127 11.53 18.24 -4.56
C PRO A 127 12.21 17.78 -5.85
N ARG A 128 13.27 16.97 -5.74
CA ARG A 128 14.03 16.37 -6.85
C ARG A 128 13.32 15.16 -7.49
N LEU A 129 12.26 14.63 -6.86
CA LEU A 129 11.50 13.52 -7.42
C LEU A 129 10.75 13.97 -8.67
N ARG A 130 11.09 13.37 -9.81
CA ARG A 130 10.36 13.58 -11.07
C ARG A 130 9.10 12.73 -11.07
N ILE A 131 7.93 13.37 -10.95
CA ILE A 131 6.61 12.72 -10.93
C ILE A 131 6.46 11.71 -12.09
N ARG A 132 6.84 12.12 -13.31
CA ARG A 132 6.75 11.26 -14.50
C ARG A 132 7.52 9.95 -14.32
N ARG A 133 8.77 9.99 -13.83
CA ARG A 133 9.60 8.79 -13.66
C ARG A 133 9.01 7.84 -12.62
N TRP A 134 8.46 8.38 -11.53
CA TRP A 134 7.79 7.57 -10.50
C TRP A 134 6.50 6.94 -11.02
N ALA A 135 5.66 7.72 -11.70
CA ALA A 135 4.42 7.24 -12.28
C ALA A 135 4.67 6.17 -13.35
N THR A 136 5.64 6.36 -14.26
CA THR A 136 5.98 5.37 -15.28
C THR A 136 6.58 4.10 -14.68
N ALA A 137 7.41 4.21 -13.65
CA ALA A 137 7.92 3.04 -12.94
C ALA A 137 6.78 2.25 -12.27
N THR A 138 5.84 2.96 -11.63
CA THR A 138 4.66 2.35 -11.00
C THR A 138 3.78 1.66 -12.03
N ALA A 139 3.48 2.34 -13.15
CA ALA A 139 2.75 1.77 -14.28
C ALA A 139 3.44 0.53 -14.86
N GLY A 140 4.78 0.57 -15.03
CA GLY A 140 5.54 -0.61 -15.48
C GLY A 140 5.42 -1.78 -14.51
N GLY A 141 5.54 -1.53 -13.21
CA GLY A 141 5.37 -2.54 -12.17
C GLY A 141 3.96 -3.16 -12.16
N THR A 142 2.91 -2.34 -12.31
CA THR A 142 1.53 -2.85 -12.39
C THR A 142 1.24 -3.54 -13.72
N THR A 143 1.85 -3.14 -14.83
CA THR A 143 1.73 -3.88 -16.10
C THR A 143 2.38 -5.26 -16.01
N VAL A 144 3.52 -5.42 -15.32
CA VAL A 144 4.10 -6.74 -15.03
C VAL A 144 3.12 -7.61 -14.24
N VAL A 145 2.46 -7.04 -13.24
CA VAL A 145 1.36 -7.68 -12.51
C VAL A 145 0.21 -8.08 -13.44
N GLY A 146 -0.22 -7.19 -14.33
CA GLY A 146 -1.24 -7.46 -15.35
C GLY A 146 -0.84 -8.62 -16.26
N ALA A 147 0.43 -8.73 -16.64
CA ALA A 147 0.92 -9.85 -17.44
C ALA A 147 0.79 -11.19 -16.72
N VAL A 148 1.03 -11.25 -15.40
CA VAL A 148 0.79 -12.46 -14.59
C VAL A 148 -0.70 -12.85 -14.62
N ALA A 149 -1.59 -11.86 -14.54
CA ALA A 149 -3.04 -12.09 -14.65
C ALA A 149 -3.43 -12.60 -16.04
N VAL A 150 -2.85 -12.06 -17.11
CA VAL A 150 -3.07 -12.54 -18.49
C VAL A 150 -2.58 -13.96 -18.69
N VAL A 151 -1.39 -14.30 -18.18
CA VAL A 151 -0.88 -15.69 -18.22
C VAL A 151 -1.84 -16.62 -17.50
N SER A 152 -2.35 -16.20 -16.34
CA SER A 152 -3.34 -16.98 -15.58
C SER A 152 -4.67 -17.15 -16.33
N LEU A 153 -5.11 -16.09 -17.02
CA LEU A 153 -6.31 -16.11 -17.88
C LEU A 153 -6.18 -17.13 -19.02
N TRP A 154 -5.07 -17.10 -19.76
CA TRP A 154 -4.82 -18.04 -20.85
C TRP A 154 -4.58 -19.46 -20.37
N ALA A 155 -4.02 -19.61 -19.18
CA ALA A 155 -3.80 -20.91 -18.56
C ALA A 155 -5.07 -21.50 -17.92
N GLY A 156 -6.17 -20.74 -17.83
CA GLY A 156 -7.42 -21.10 -17.15
C GLY A 156 -8.14 -22.37 -17.65
N GLY A 157 -7.67 -22.98 -18.75
CA GLY A 157 -8.10 -24.30 -19.20
C GLY A 157 -7.14 -25.46 -18.85
N GLY A 158 -5.97 -25.20 -18.25
CA GLY A 158 -4.92 -26.23 -18.09
C GLY A 158 -3.99 -26.12 -16.87
N THR A 159 -4.02 -25.04 -16.08
CA THR A 159 -3.22 -24.98 -14.83
C THR A 159 -3.71 -25.92 -13.75
N VAL A 160 -5.00 -26.29 -13.76
CA VAL A 160 -5.57 -27.28 -12.84
C VAL A 160 -5.01 -28.67 -13.09
N ASP A 161 -4.61 -28.98 -14.33
CA ASP A 161 -4.11 -30.30 -14.74
C ASP A 161 -2.60 -30.45 -14.57
N TRP A 162 -1.89 -29.38 -14.20
CA TRP A 162 -0.45 -29.47 -13.98
C TRP A 162 -0.14 -30.35 -12.76
N PRO A 163 0.99 -31.07 -12.75
CA PRO A 163 1.44 -31.74 -11.54
C PRO A 163 1.60 -30.75 -10.37
N THR A 164 1.23 -31.14 -9.16
CA THR A 164 1.29 -30.28 -7.96
C THR A 164 2.68 -29.67 -7.73
N TRP A 165 3.74 -30.39 -8.10
CA TRP A 165 5.13 -29.93 -7.98
C TRP A 165 5.48 -28.80 -8.96
N VAL A 166 4.70 -28.59 -10.02
CA VAL A 166 4.80 -27.41 -10.92
C VAL A 166 3.88 -26.30 -10.43
N GLN A 167 2.63 -26.64 -10.07
CA GLN A 167 1.63 -25.65 -9.64
C GLN A 167 2.14 -24.83 -8.45
N LEU A 168 2.63 -25.48 -7.40
CA LEU A 168 3.01 -24.79 -6.16
C LEU A 168 4.14 -23.77 -6.39
N PRO A 169 5.28 -24.11 -7.02
CA PRO A 169 6.31 -23.12 -7.35
C PRO A 169 5.79 -22.00 -8.27
N SER A 170 5.00 -22.32 -9.30
CA SER A 170 4.44 -21.31 -10.20
C SER A 170 3.53 -20.31 -9.48
N THR A 171 2.66 -20.79 -8.59
CA THR A 171 1.79 -19.93 -7.77
C THR A 171 2.62 -19.07 -6.80
N VAL A 172 3.65 -19.63 -6.17
CA VAL A 172 4.54 -18.87 -5.28
C VAL A 172 5.26 -17.77 -6.05
N VAL A 173 5.83 -18.07 -7.21
CA VAL A 173 6.53 -17.09 -8.06
C VAL A 173 5.55 -16.01 -8.53
N ALA A 174 4.38 -16.38 -9.04
CA ALA A 174 3.34 -15.44 -9.45
C ALA A 174 2.91 -14.53 -8.29
N GLY A 175 2.70 -15.08 -7.10
CA GLY A 175 2.37 -14.31 -5.90
C GLY A 175 3.47 -13.35 -5.47
N LEU A 176 4.74 -13.77 -5.53
CA LEU A 176 5.88 -12.90 -5.25
C LEU A 176 5.99 -11.75 -6.25
N VAL A 177 5.83 -12.04 -7.55
CA VAL A 177 5.80 -11.00 -8.59
C VAL A 177 4.65 -10.03 -8.34
N MET A 178 3.46 -10.55 -8.01
CA MET A 178 2.26 -9.76 -7.71
C MET A 178 2.51 -8.72 -6.62
N VAL A 179 3.15 -9.11 -5.51
CA VAL A 179 3.32 -8.22 -4.35
C VAL A 179 4.57 -7.34 -4.42
N PHE A 180 5.61 -7.74 -5.14
CA PHE A 180 6.89 -7.02 -5.16
C PHE A 180 7.15 -6.19 -6.42
N ALA A 181 6.51 -6.47 -7.56
CA ALA A 181 6.82 -5.81 -8.84
C ALA A 181 6.76 -4.27 -8.75
N VAL A 182 5.71 -3.72 -8.15
CA VAL A 182 5.55 -2.26 -7.96
C VAL A 182 6.62 -1.69 -7.05
N GLY A 183 6.89 -2.35 -5.92
CA GLY A 183 7.91 -1.92 -4.95
C GLY A 183 9.31 -1.90 -5.55
N VAL A 184 9.67 -2.93 -6.33
CA VAL A 184 10.95 -3.03 -7.04
C VAL A 184 11.06 -1.95 -8.11
N ALA A 185 10.01 -1.73 -8.91
CA ALA A 185 10.02 -0.70 -9.94
C ALA A 185 10.20 0.71 -9.32
N GLN A 186 9.46 1.04 -8.27
CA GLN A 186 9.60 2.31 -7.56
C GLN A 186 10.96 2.46 -6.85
N TRP A 187 11.52 1.36 -6.35
CA TRP A 187 12.85 1.33 -5.76
C TRP A 187 13.94 1.79 -6.74
N THR A 188 13.83 1.47 -8.04
CA THR A 188 14.81 1.91 -9.05
C THR A 188 14.91 3.43 -9.14
N VAL A 189 13.81 4.15 -8.86
CA VAL A 189 13.77 5.61 -8.79
C VAL A 189 14.25 6.09 -7.42
N LEU A 190 13.77 5.47 -6.35
CA LEU A 190 14.01 5.90 -4.97
C LEU A 190 15.45 5.72 -4.51
N ARG A 191 16.16 4.69 -5.01
CA ARG A 191 17.57 4.40 -4.68
C ARG A 191 18.53 5.53 -5.05
N HIS A 192 18.13 6.44 -5.93
CA HIS A 192 18.90 7.63 -6.28
C HIS A 192 18.70 8.79 -5.30
N LEU A 193 17.70 8.70 -4.41
CA LEU A 193 17.30 9.76 -3.48
C LEU A 193 17.60 9.42 -2.01
N THR A 194 17.54 8.14 -1.64
CA THR A 194 17.80 7.68 -0.25
C THR A 194 18.54 6.35 -0.23
N ASP A 195 19.45 6.20 0.73
CA ASP A 195 20.18 4.94 0.98
C ASP A 195 19.28 3.85 1.59
N ARG A 196 18.11 4.25 2.12
CA ARG A 196 17.12 3.32 2.69
C ARG A 196 16.01 2.93 1.72
N ALA A 197 16.21 3.13 0.43
CA ALA A 197 15.22 2.80 -0.59
C ALA A 197 14.76 1.34 -0.51
N GLY A 198 15.62 0.40 -0.09
CA GLY A 198 15.26 -1.03 0.04
C GLY A 198 14.06 -1.29 0.97
N LEU A 199 13.87 -0.46 2.01
CA LEU A 199 12.70 -0.57 2.90
C LEU A 199 11.37 -0.29 2.19
N TRP A 200 11.41 0.36 1.04
CA TRP A 200 10.21 0.62 0.23
C TRP A 200 9.67 -0.66 -0.41
N ILE A 201 10.55 -1.60 -0.76
CA ILE A 201 10.16 -2.91 -1.32
C ILE A 201 9.40 -3.69 -0.24
N THR A 202 9.92 -3.72 1.00
CA THR A 202 9.26 -4.39 2.12
C THR A 202 7.92 -3.73 2.47
N ALA A 203 7.84 -2.40 2.41
CA ALA A 203 6.59 -1.68 2.67
C ALA A 203 5.51 -2.06 1.65
N ASN A 204 5.87 -2.10 0.35
CA ASN A 204 4.96 -2.52 -0.71
C ASN A 204 4.55 -3.99 -0.57
N GLY A 205 5.51 -4.90 -0.37
CA GLY A 205 5.22 -6.32 -0.23
C GLY A 205 4.25 -6.61 0.93
N THR A 206 4.49 -6.02 2.10
CA THR A 206 3.60 -6.15 3.26
C THR A 206 2.23 -5.53 3.01
N GLY A 207 2.19 -4.32 2.44
CA GLY A 207 0.93 -3.63 2.14
C GLY A 207 0.07 -4.39 1.15
N TRP A 208 0.67 -4.89 0.07
CA TRP A 208 -0.03 -5.67 -0.96
C TRP A 208 -0.47 -7.04 -0.45
N THR A 209 0.37 -7.75 0.31
CA THR A 209 -0.02 -9.04 0.89
C THR A 209 -1.25 -8.89 1.78
N ALA A 210 -1.23 -7.94 2.72
CA ALA A 210 -2.36 -7.68 3.60
C ALA A 210 -3.58 -7.16 2.84
N GLY A 211 -3.37 -6.30 1.84
CA GLY A 211 -4.42 -5.78 0.98
C GLY A 211 -5.14 -6.86 0.16
N LEU A 212 -4.39 -7.79 -0.44
CA LEU A 212 -4.93 -8.90 -1.22
C LEU A 212 -5.73 -9.88 -0.36
N VAL A 213 -5.28 -10.14 0.87
CA VAL A 213 -6.07 -10.93 1.84
C VAL A 213 -7.41 -10.25 2.13
N GLY A 214 -7.40 -8.94 2.39
CA GLY A 214 -8.63 -8.16 2.59
C GLY A 214 -9.54 -8.14 1.37
N PHE A 215 -8.96 -7.98 0.17
CA PHE A 215 -9.69 -8.06 -1.10
C PHE A 215 -10.36 -9.43 -1.29
N ALA A 216 -9.60 -10.52 -1.12
CA ALA A 216 -10.12 -11.87 -1.28
C ALA A 216 -11.26 -12.17 -0.31
N ALA A 217 -11.12 -11.77 0.96
CA ALA A 217 -12.20 -11.90 1.95
C ALA A 217 -13.44 -11.08 1.56
N GLY A 218 -13.26 -9.85 1.08
CA GLY A 218 -14.35 -8.98 0.62
C GLY A 218 -15.08 -9.56 -0.58
N VAL A 219 -14.35 -10.04 -1.59
CA VAL A 219 -14.94 -10.70 -2.76
C VAL A 219 -15.66 -11.99 -2.33
N ALA A 220 -15.04 -12.85 -1.52
CA ALA A 220 -15.67 -14.08 -1.05
C ALA A 220 -16.98 -13.85 -0.27
N ALA A 221 -17.08 -12.73 0.47
CA ALA A 221 -18.28 -12.39 1.23
C ALA A 221 -19.39 -11.76 0.37
N LEU A 222 -19.03 -10.95 -0.62
CA LEU A 222 -19.98 -10.12 -1.38
C LEU A 222 -20.35 -10.70 -2.75
N PHE A 223 -19.47 -11.52 -3.34
CA PHE A 223 -19.69 -12.12 -4.64
C PHE A 223 -20.68 -13.28 -4.55
N GLN A 224 -21.64 -13.30 -5.46
CA GLN A 224 -22.59 -14.39 -5.63
C GLN A 224 -22.53 -14.84 -7.09
N PRO A 225 -22.62 -16.16 -7.35
CA PRO A 225 -22.80 -16.64 -8.72
C PRO A 225 -24.02 -15.96 -9.36
N GLN A 226 -23.94 -15.64 -10.65
CA GLN A 226 -25.05 -15.05 -11.44
C GLN A 226 -25.44 -13.60 -11.07
N GLN A 227 -24.57 -12.84 -10.40
CA GLN A 227 -24.77 -11.39 -10.23
C GLN A 227 -24.79 -10.65 -11.57
N SER A 228 -25.61 -9.61 -11.67
CA SER A 228 -25.61 -8.73 -12.84
C SER A 228 -24.28 -7.98 -12.97
N THR A 229 -23.94 -7.58 -14.20
CA THR A 229 -22.71 -6.82 -14.50
C THR A 229 -22.51 -5.58 -13.60
N PRO A 230 -23.55 -4.74 -13.35
CA PRO A 230 -23.38 -3.57 -12.47
C PRO A 230 -23.11 -3.96 -11.01
N VAL A 231 -23.72 -5.05 -10.51
CA VAL A 231 -23.49 -5.54 -9.15
C VAL A 231 -22.07 -6.07 -9.00
N THR A 232 -21.60 -6.84 -9.99
CA THR A 232 -20.21 -7.35 -10.02
C THR A 232 -19.20 -6.20 -9.98
N LEU A 233 -19.40 -5.15 -10.79
CA LEU A 233 -18.57 -3.94 -10.76
C LEU A 233 -18.58 -3.27 -9.38
N GLY A 234 -19.76 -3.13 -8.76
CA GLY A 234 -19.91 -2.55 -7.44
C GLY A 234 -19.17 -3.34 -6.35
N VAL A 235 -19.31 -4.67 -6.36
CA VAL A 235 -18.61 -5.57 -5.43
C VAL A 235 -17.10 -5.46 -5.60
N CYS A 236 -16.60 -5.53 -6.85
CA CYS A 236 -15.17 -5.41 -7.13
C CYS A 236 -14.61 -4.03 -6.74
N ALA A 237 -15.37 -2.95 -6.96
CA ALA A 237 -14.98 -1.61 -6.55
C ALA A 237 -14.88 -1.49 -5.01
N VAL A 238 -15.92 -1.94 -4.29
CA VAL A 238 -15.93 -1.92 -2.81
C VAL A 238 -14.81 -2.79 -2.24
N ALA A 239 -14.63 -4.01 -2.74
CA ALA A 239 -13.54 -4.88 -2.33
C ALA A 239 -12.16 -4.26 -2.64
N GLY A 240 -12.03 -3.55 -3.77
CA GLY A 240 -10.82 -2.85 -4.20
C GLY A 240 -10.42 -1.66 -3.33
N LEU A 241 -11.32 -1.11 -2.52
CA LEU A 241 -10.99 -0.04 -1.56
C LEU A 241 -10.08 -0.55 -0.43
N ALA A 242 -10.27 -1.79 0.02
CA ALA A 242 -9.49 -2.39 1.09
C ALA A 242 -7.98 -2.46 0.77
N PRO A 243 -7.52 -3.04 -0.36
CA PRO A 243 -6.10 -3.05 -0.69
C PRO A 243 -5.54 -1.64 -0.87
N ALA A 244 -6.29 -0.71 -1.47
CA ALA A 244 -5.84 0.67 -1.62
C ALA A 244 -5.57 1.34 -0.27
N ALA A 245 -6.48 1.20 0.70
CA ALA A 245 -6.33 1.74 2.05
C ALA A 245 -5.19 1.07 2.82
N VAL A 246 -5.10 -0.26 2.78
CA VAL A 246 -4.04 -1.01 3.48
C VAL A 246 -2.66 -0.67 2.93
N VAL A 247 -2.48 -0.65 1.61
CA VAL A 247 -1.22 -0.27 0.97
C VAL A 247 -0.85 1.17 1.31
N ALA A 248 -1.81 2.11 1.28
CA ALA A 248 -1.57 3.50 1.66
C ALA A 248 -1.14 3.64 3.12
N ALA A 249 -1.80 2.93 4.04
CA ALA A 249 -1.46 2.95 5.46
C ALA A 249 -0.06 2.37 5.72
N VAL A 250 0.27 1.21 5.14
CA VAL A 250 1.56 0.55 5.33
C VAL A 250 2.69 1.38 4.72
N THR A 251 2.56 1.82 3.47
CA THR A 251 3.61 2.64 2.82
C THR A 251 3.78 3.99 3.52
N GLY A 252 2.68 4.59 4.00
CA GLY A 252 2.70 5.81 4.80
C GLY A 252 3.43 5.64 6.14
N ALA A 253 3.24 4.51 6.82
CA ALA A 253 3.94 4.20 8.07
C ALA A 253 5.45 3.99 7.88
N PHE A 254 5.88 3.54 6.69
CA PHE A 254 7.30 3.35 6.36
C PHE A 254 8.00 4.63 5.89
N LEU A 255 7.26 5.63 5.38
CA LEU A 255 7.84 6.88 4.89
C LEU A 255 8.85 7.54 5.86
N PRO A 256 8.58 7.68 7.17
CA PRO A 256 9.55 8.27 8.09
C PRO A 256 10.84 7.46 8.22
N CYS A 257 10.80 6.13 8.08
CA CYS A 257 12.03 5.31 8.12
C CYS A 257 12.84 5.46 6.83
N VAL A 258 12.16 5.61 5.68
CA VAL A 258 12.74 5.67 4.33
C VAL A 258 13.31 7.05 4.02
N LEU A 259 12.60 8.10 4.43
CA LEU A 259 12.91 9.52 4.12
C LEU A 259 13.61 10.25 5.27
N HIS A 260 14.20 9.51 6.21
CA HIS A 260 14.89 10.12 7.33
C HIS A 260 16.14 10.89 6.84
N ASP A 261 16.28 12.15 7.23
CA ASP A 261 17.26 13.11 6.66
C ASP A 261 18.70 12.59 6.57
N ARG A 262 19.15 11.85 7.58
CA ARG A 262 20.47 11.20 7.63
C ARG A 262 20.79 10.25 6.47
N TYR A 263 19.78 9.77 5.74
CA TYR A 263 19.93 8.83 4.63
C TYR A 263 19.53 9.43 3.29
N LEU A 264 19.07 10.69 3.27
CA LEU A 264 18.82 11.40 2.03
C LEU A 264 20.16 11.73 1.38
N ARG A 265 20.32 11.33 0.13
CA ARG A 265 21.54 11.65 -0.62
C ARG A 265 21.53 13.15 -0.89
N SER A 266 22.43 13.87 -0.21
CA SER A 266 22.75 15.26 -0.51
C SER A 266 23.36 15.30 -1.90
N GLY A 267 22.51 15.31 -2.93
CA GLY A 267 22.95 15.35 -4.32
C GLY A 267 24.01 16.43 -4.46
N SER A 268 25.21 15.96 -4.80
CA SER A 268 26.40 16.70 -5.18
C SER A 268 25.98 17.89 -6.03
N ARG A 269 26.36 19.09 -5.57
CA ARG A 269 26.28 20.34 -6.33
C ARG A 269 27.33 20.41 -7.45
N GLU A 270 27.73 19.27 -8.00
CA GLU A 270 28.80 19.18 -8.98
C GLU A 270 28.23 18.56 -10.25
N GLY A 271 28.13 19.39 -11.29
CA GLY A 271 27.58 19.07 -12.61
C GLY A 271 26.77 20.23 -13.15
#